data_AF-A0AAI9R812-F1
#
_entry.id   AF-A0AAI9R812-F1
#
_cell.length_a   1.000
_cell.length_b   1.000
_cell.length_c   1.000
_cell.angle_alpha   90.00
_cell.angle_beta   90.00
_cell.angle_gamma   90.00
#
_symmetry.space_group_name_H-M   'P 1'
#
loop_
_entity.id
_entity.type
_entity.pdbx_description
1 polymer ?
#
loop_
_entity_poly.entity_id
_entity_poly.type
_entity_poly.pdbx_seq_one_letter_code
_entity_poly.pdbx_strand_id
1 'polypeptide(L)'
;MSRRATLTTILIAMLLVAVPYTVLATDSDGDGTDDANDDFPNNPCADTDTDGDGLPDTVVSGCTYQSIVAYTSFEDPFTNGAKYFDTGNGTSNYYLWNNANEPHVAHNQTNGSEIGFTTFYTSNGGVGLTDGDYFGTANYTGTVGNYTEGTQGYQMGDVDGTATLTLDDVAADSMTFDVFVQGGSSNSYEDADNLIIRFVGSSSTVEFLNVTGATGSSNHGGFAPYMGVWTSFSSNIGSLGQGSFEIELTSNSQSESIYVDNVVFTSSVAMMADDDDDNDGWSDDDETDCGTDPLDDNDIPSDADGNGICDALEGDDYDGDGLSNENDPDDDNDGVDDVDDDFPLNPNETTDTDGDGVGDNADEDDDNDGWIDENEVGCGTDPLDDSSVPADYDSDSVCDPLDADDDNDGTDDVDDAFPYDETEWRDTDGDGKGDNADEDDDNDGWSDVGETACGTDSKDSGSIPADLDGDGTCDSLDEDTDGDGWSDDDESGCGTDSSDSNSIPSDSD
;
A
#
# COMPACT_ATOMS: atom_id res chain seq x y z
N MET A 1 45.68 64.88 -48.41
CA MET A 1 45.30 64.40 -47.07
C MET A 1 44.38 63.21 -47.24
N SER A 2 44.83 61.98 -46.97
CA SER A 2 44.02 60.92 -46.35
C SER A 2 44.87 59.67 -46.13
N ARG A 3 45.22 59.47 -44.85
CA ARG A 3 45.37 58.24 -44.06
C ARG A 3 45.98 56.99 -44.73
N ARG A 4 47.24 56.70 -44.38
CA ARG A 4 47.77 55.32 -44.29
C ARG A 4 47.34 54.74 -42.93
N ALA A 5 46.54 53.68 -42.94
CA ALA A 5 46.29 52.86 -41.76
C ALA A 5 47.28 51.68 -41.77
N THR A 6 48.15 51.62 -40.77
CA THR A 6 48.99 50.48 -40.44
C THR A 6 48.11 49.36 -39.86
N LEU A 7 48.14 48.17 -40.46
CA LEU A 7 47.60 46.96 -39.82
C LEU A 7 48.50 46.59 -38.64
N THR A 8 47.98 46.73 -37.43
CA THR A 8 48.57 46.16 -36.22
C THR A 8 48.08 44.72 -36.10
N THR A 9 49.00 43.77 -36.13
CA THR A 9 48.77 42.36 -35.83
C THR A 9 48.32 42.22 -34.37
N ILE A 10 47.08 41.79 -34.15
CA ILE A 10 46.59 41.40 -32.83
C ILE A 10 47.05 39.96 -32.59
N LEU A 11 48.06 39.81 -31.73
CA LEU A 11 48.48 38.53 -31.19
C LEU A 11 47.48 38.17 -30.07
N ILE A 12 46.51 37.30 -30.35
CA ILE A 12 45.65 36.72 -29.31
C ILE A 12 46.50 35.66 -28.58
N ALA A 13 47.06 36.03 -27.43
CA ALA A 13 47.58 35.05 -26.49
C ALA A 13 46.39 34.37 -25.81
N MET A 14 46.07 33.15 -26.23
CA MET A 14 45.25 32.24 -25.43
C MET A 14 46.06 31.88 -24.19
N LEU A 15 45.81 32.60 -23.10
CA LEU A 15 46.17 32.16 -21.77
C LEU A 15 45.29 30.95 -21.46
N LEU A 16 45.83 29.74 -21.65
CA LEU A 16 45.25 28.53 -21.07
C LEU A 16 45.30 28.71 -19.56
N VAL A 17 44.18 29.16 -18.98
CA VAL A 17 43.93 29.01 -17.55
C VAL A 17 43.70 27.52 -17.37
N ALA A 18 44.76 26.79 -17.01
CA ALA A 18 44.62 25.50 -16.38
C ALA A 18 43.98 25.76 -15.02
N VAL A 19 42.65 25.73 -14.98
CA VAL A 19 41.93 25.51 -13.74
C VAL A 19 42.37 24.11 -13.31
N PRO A 20 42.99 23.92 -12.13
CA PRO A 20 43.03 22.59 -11.57
C PRO A 20 41.57 22.24 -11.31
N TYR A 21 40.99 21.36 -12.14
CA TYR A 21 39.85 20.60 -11.69
C TYR A 21 40.39 19.76 -10.53
N THR A 22 40.20 20.25 -9.32
CA THR A 22 40.17 19.38 -8.14
C THR A 22 38.96 18.49 -8.37
N VAL A 23 39.18 17.33 -8.97
CA VAL A 23 38.27 16.20 -8.75
C VAL A 23 38.43 15.94 -7.25
N LEU A 24 37.50 16.47 -6.46
CA LEU A 24 37.31 16.00 -5.09
C LEU A 24 37.05 14.50 -5.26
N ALA A 25 37.80 13.67 -4.56
CA ALA A 25 37.36 12.31 -4.35
C ALA A 25 36.03 12.45 -3.59
N THR A 26 34.93 12.23 -4.29
CA THR A 26 33.56 12.25 -3.76
C THR A 26 33.21 10.85 -3.32
N ASP A 27 34.14 10.17 -2.64
CA ASP A 27 33.96 8.83 -2.08
C ASP A 27 34.41 9.01 -0.63
N SER A 28 33.44 9.42 0.20
CA SER A 28 33.67 10.01 1.52
C SER A 28 34.04 8.96 2.56
N ASP A 29 33.61 7.71 2.38
CA ASP A 29 33.95 6.59 3.27
C ASP A 29 34.95 5.58 2.66
N GLY A 30 35.22 5.66 1.36
CA GLY A 30 36.25 4.89 0.68
C GLY A 30 35.84 3.47 0.30
N ASP A 31 34.54 3.18 0.20
CA ASP A 31 34.05 1.86 -0.20
C ASP A 31 34.14 1.59 -1.71
N GLY A 32 34.31 2.66 -2.49
CA GLY A 32 34.49 2.62 -3.93
C GLY A 32 33.28 3.09 -4.75
N THR A 33 32.18 3.46 -4.10
CA THR A 33 31.03 4.12 -4.71
C THR A 33 31.16 5.65 -4.53
N ASP A 34 30.70 6.40 -5.54
CA ASP A 34 30.81 7.86 -5.53
C ASP A 34 29.59 8.42 -4.80
N ASP A 35 29.76 9.29 -3.79
CA ASP A 35 28.76 9.94 -2.92
C ASP A 35 27.47 10.41 -3.64
N ALA A 36 27.53 10.61 -4.96
CA ALA A 36 26.38 10.99 -5.78
C ALA A 36 25.48 9.83 -6.23
N ASN A 37 25.96 8.59 -6.13
CA ASN A 37 25.27 7.33 -6.43
C ASN A 37 25.46 6.32 -5.28
N ASP A 38 25.75 6.84 -4.09
CA ASP A 38 25.90 6.09 -2.86
C ASP A 38 24.76 6.53 -1.95
N ASP A 39 23.87 5.60 -1.60
CA ASP A 39 22.73 5.89 -0.74
C ASP A 39 23.15 5.98 0.74
N PHE A 40 24.36 5.52 1.06
CA PHE A 40 25.01 5.65 2.36
C PHE A 40 26.41 6.32 2.29
N PRO A 41 26.55 7.59 1.85
CA PRO A 41 27.84 8.25 1.54
C PRO A 41 28.89 8.36 2.67
N ASN A 42 28.60 7.90 3.88
CA ASN A 42 29.52 7.95 5.01
C ASN A 42 29.61 6.60 5.73
N ASN A 43 29.09 5.54 5.13
CA ASN A 43 29.05 4.20 5.67
C ASN A 43 29.72 3.20 4.73
N PRO A 44 30.97 2.81 4.98
CA PRO A 44 31.72 1.95 4.05
C PRO A 44 31.26 0.48 4.05
N CYS A 45 30.13 0.19 4.70
CA CYS A 45 29.56 -1.15 4.78
C CYS A 45 28.42 -1.39 3.78
N ALA A 46 27.90 -0.36 3.12
CA ALA A 46 26.78 -0.45 2.19
C ALA A 46 26.77 0.78 1.28
N ASP A 47 26.26 0.63 0.06
CA ASP A 47 26.26 1.71 -0.95
C ASP A 47 24.94 1.85 -1.74
N THR A 48 24.05 0.86 -1.69
CA THR A 48 22.82 0.78 -2.50
C THR A 48 21.61 0.59 -1.60
N ASP A 49 20.51 1.31 -1.89
CA ASP A 49 19.19 1.26 -1.26
C ASP A 49 18.11 1.39 -2.36
N THR A 50 17.64 0.26 -2.89
CA THR A 50 16.82 0.19 -4.11
C THR A 50 15.43 0.81 -3.91
N ASP A 51 14.80 0.62 -2.75
CA ASP A 51 13.47 1.15 -2.44
C ASP A 51 13.50 2.51 -1.69
N GLY A 52 14.65 2.88 -1.11
CA GLY A 52 14.88 4.13 -0.41
C GLY A 52 14.36 4.15 1.03
N ASP A 53 14.16 3.00 1.68
CA ASP A 53 13.65 2.91 3.06
C ASP A 53 14.72 3.22 4.14
N GLY A 54 15.99 3.22 3.73
CA GLY A 54 17.16 3.48 4.57
C GLY A 54 17.84 2.22 5.12
N LEU A 55 17.42 1.03 4.70
CA LEU A 55 18.14 -0.23 4.81
C LEU A 55 18.90 -0.49 3.49
N PRO A 56 20.08 -1.11 3.56
CA PRO A 56 20.88 -1.37 2.37
C PRO A 56 20.56 -2.70 1.73
N ASP A 57 20.52 -2.76 0.39
CA ASP A 57 20.33 -4.01 -0.36
C ASP A 57 21.33 -5.09 0.06
N THR A 58 22.60 -4.68 0.21
CA THR A 58 23.64 -5.58 0.69
C THR A 58 24.57 -4.92 1.68
N VAL A 59 25.03 -5.74 2.63
CA VAL A 59 26.04 -5.34 3.61
C VAL A 59 27.34 -6.10 3.37
N VAL A 60 28.45 -5.37 3.31
CA VAL A 60 29.79 -5.97 3.22
C VAL A 60 29.99 -6.95 4.39
N SER A 61 30.19 -8.23 4.06
CA SER A 61 30.24 -9.31 5.06
C SER A 61 31.27 -9.06 6.18
N GLY A 62 30.78 -9.06 7.43
CA GLY A 62 31.60 -8.82 8.61
C GLY A 62 32.03 -7.36 8.80
N CYS A 63 31.46 -6.43 8.03
CA CYS A 63 31.68 -5.01 8.20
C CYS A 63 30.96 -4.51 9.45
N THR A 64 31.63 -3.63 10.17
CA THR A 64 31.05 -2.87 11.29
C THR A 64 31.55 -1.45 11.14
N TYR A 65 30.64 -0.48 11.18
CA TYR A 65 31.02 0.93 11.15
C TYR A 65 30.89 1.54 12.55
N GLN A 66 31.59 2.66 12.76
CA GLN A 66 31.52 3.42 14.00
C GLN A 66 30.47 4.51 13.83
N SER A 67 29.35 4.39 14.53
CA SER A 67 28.30 5.41 14.55
C SER A 67 28.48 6.33 15.75
N ILE A 68 28.20 7.63 15.58
CA ILE A 68 28.15 8.60 16.68
C ILE A 68 26.84 8.41 17.43
N VAL A 69 26.92 7.81 18.63
CA VAL A 69 25.76 7.54 19.48
C VAL A 69 25.45 8.67 20.44
N ALA A 70 26.46 9.48 20.78
CA ALA A 70 26.28 10.73 21.51
C ALA A 70 27.42 11.71 21.20
N TYR A 71 27.16 12.99 21.31
CA TYR A 71 28.19 14.03 21.27
C TYR A 71 27.76 15.24 22.08
N THR A 72 28.65 16.17 22.39
CA THR A 72 28.23 17.53 22.78
C THR A 72 29.12 18.54 22.08
N SER A 73 28.49 19.48 21.37
CA SER A 73 29.19 20.49 20.56
C SER A 73 29.55 21.74 21.36
N PHE A 74 28.89 21.96 22.50
CA PHE A 74 28.96 23.21 23.26
C PHE A 74 28.59 24.48 22.44
N GLU A 75 27.91 24.32 21.30
CA GLU A 75 27.56 25.40 20.36
C GLU A 75 26.25 26.14 20.70
N ASP A 76 25.86 26.14 21.98
CA ASP A 76 24.60 26.70 22.43
C ASP A 76 24.44 28.21 22.15
N PRO A 77 23.25 28.68 21.76
CA PRO A 77 23.03 30.07 21.39
C PRO A 77 23.01 31.00 22.62
N PHE A 78 24.07 31.80 22.81
CA PHE A 78 24.03 32.98 23.68
C PHE A 78 24.59 34.25 23.02
N THR A 79 24.16 35.41 23.50
CA THR A 79 24.55 36.71 22.94
C THR A 79 25.86 37.21 23.54
N ASN A 80 26.97 36.74 22.95
CA ASN A 80 28.28 37.39 22.85
C ASN A 80 29.08 37.66 24.14
N GLY A 81 30.09 36.82 24.40
CA GLY A 81 31.31 37.15 25.16
C GLY A 81 31.14 37.51 26.65
N ALA A 82 29.97 37.26 27.23
CA ALA A 82 29.75 37.41 28.66
C ALA A 82 30.44 36.28 29.42
N LYS A 83 31.04 36.60 30.57
CA LYS A 83 31.42 35.58 31.55
C LYS A 83 30.15 35.13 32.28
N TYR A 84 30.05 33.86 32.61
CA TYR A 84 29.05 33.40 33.57
C TYR A 84 29.32 34.07 34.91
N PHE A 85 28.31 34.69 35.51
CA PHE A 85 28.44 35.28 36.84
C PHE A 85 27.51 34.53 37.80
N ASP A 86 28.10 33.77 38.70
CA ASP A 86 27.33 33.16 39.77
C ASP A 86 27.00 34.20 40.84
N THR A 87 25.76 34.19 41.32
CA THR A 87 25.31 35.03 42.45
C THR A 87 25.03 34.20 43.70
N GLY A 88 25.44 32.93 43.68
CA GLY A 88 25.28 31.96 44.74
C GLY A 88 26.17 32.22 45.95
N ASN A 89 26.12 31.29 46.90
CA ASN A 89 26.88 31.37 48.14
C ASN A 89 28.12 30.49 48.04
N GLY A 90 29.30 31.10 47.87
CA GLY A 90 30.61 30.44 47.78
C GLY A 90 31.02 29.54 48.96
N THR A 91 30.21 29.45 50.01
CA THR A 91 30.45 28.62 51.20
C THR A 91 29.66 27.30 51.23
N SER A 92 28.94 26.96 50.15
CA SER A 92 28.10 25.76 50.06
C SER A 92 28.26 25.06 48.72
N ASN A 93 27.91 23.78 48.65
CA ASN A 93 27.95 22.99 47.41
C ASN A 93 26.60 23.08 46.70
N TYR A 94 26.59 23.24 45.37
CA TYR A 94 25.36 23.38 44.57
C TYR A 94 25.58 23.14 43.08
N TYR A 95 24.50 22.81 42.38
CA TYR A 95 24.45 22.85 40.91
C TYR A 95 24.36 24.29 40.42
N LEU A 96 25.13 24.60 39.38
CA LEU A 96 25.03 25.87 38.67
C LEU A 96 23.79 25.87 37.77
N TRP A 97 23.17 27.05 37.62
CA TRP A 97 21.97 27.21 36.81
C TRP A 97 22.19 28.27 35.73
N ASN A 98 21.60 28.05 34.55
CA ASN A 98 21.69 28.99 33.44
C ASN A 98 21.05 30.34 33.79
N ASN A 99 21.76 31.41 33.48
CA ASN A 99 21.27 32.78 33.58
C ASN A 99 20.89 33.30 32.19
N ALA A 100 19.93 34.23 32.14
CA ALA A 100 19.50 34.82 30.88
C ALA A 100 20.63 35.69 30.26
N ASN A 101 21.01 35.37 29.02
CA ASN A 101 22.08 36.04 28.26
C ASN A 101 23.50 35.81 28.81
N GLU A 102 23.74 34.69 29.49
CA GLU A 102 25.07 34.24 29.93
C GLU A 102 25.39 32.87 29.31
N PRO A 103 26.67 32.44 29.31
CA PRO A 103 27.07 31.08 28.97
C PRO A 103 26.23 30.01 29.66
N HIS A 104 25.97 28.91 28.95
CA HIS A 104 25.29 27.76 29.54
C HIS A 104 26.25 26.96 30.41
N VAL A 105 25.84 26.71 31.65
CA VAL A 105 26.55 25.86 32.64
C VAL A 105 25.83 24.53 32.88
N ALA A 106 24.61 24.43 32.35
CA ALA A 106 23.84 23.21 32.21
C ALA A 106 23.09 23.23 30.87
N HIS A 107 22.93 22.07 30.26
CA HIS A 107 22.16 21.87 29.03
C HIS A 107 21.36 20.59 29.19
N ASN A 108 20.06 20.65 28.85
CA ASN A 108 19.26 19.44 28.72
C ASN A 108 19.30 19.03 27.25
N GLN A 109 19.47 17.74 26.97
CA GLN A 109 19.39 17.19 25.61
C GLN A 109 18.20 17.79 24.84
N THR A 110 18.51 18.53 23.77
CA THR A 110 17.49 19.24 22.98
C THR A 110 16.88 18.39 21.88
N ASN A 111 17.67 17.61 21.13
CA ASN A 111 17.23 16.69 20.06
C ASN A 111 18.40 15.78 19.61
N GLY A 112 18.10 14.55 19.18
CA GLY A 112 19.08 13.65 18.56
C GLY A 112 20.20 13.19 19.50
N SER A 113 21.40 13.00 18.96
CA SER A 113 22.58 12.48 19.67
C SER A 113 23.33 13.53 20.51
N GLU A 114 22.88 14.79 20.58
CA GLU A 114 23.53 15.80 21.42
C GLU A 114 23.16 15.61 22.91
N ILE A 115 24.14 15.28 23.75
CA ILE A 115 23.94 14.93 25.15
C ILE A 115 23.97 16.17 26.06
N GLY A 116 23.14 16.13 27.11
CA GLY A 116 23.11 17.16 28.13
C GLY A 116 24.34 17.15 29.02
N PHE A 117 24.48 18.23 29.78
CA PHE A 117 25.51 18.38 30.79
C PHE A 117 25.04 19.23 31.96
N THR A 118 25.67 19.05 33.10
CA THR A 118 25.46 19.86 34.31
C THR A 118 26.78 20.16 34.98
N THR A 119 26.87 21.33 35.61
CA THR A 119 28.05 21.70 36.41
C THR A 119 27.71 21.79 37.88
N PHE A 120 28.48 21.09 38.70
CA PHE A 120 28.37 21.10 40.15
C PHE A 120 29.57 21.78 40.78
N TYR A 121 29.32 22.75 41.66
CA TYR A 121 30.35 23.43 42.44
C TYR A 121 30.43 22.85 43.85
N THR A 122 31.66 22.55 44.28
CA THR A 122 32.01 22.13 45.63
C THR A 122 32.88 23.19 46.29
N SER A 123 32.40 23.76 47.40
CA SER A 123 33.12 24.77 48.15
C SER A 123 34.28 24.15 48.95
N ASN A 124 35.44 24.79 48.89
CA ASN A 124 36.59 24.49 49.76
C ASN A 124 36.65 25.43 51.00
N GLY A 125 35.63 26.27 51.20
CA GLY A 125 35.59 27.29 52.25
C GLY A 125 36.26 28.63 51.89
N GLY A 126 36.60 28.83 50.61
CA GLY A 126 37.15 30.06 50.03
C GLY A 126 36.12 31.16 49.74
N VAL A 127 36.44 32.05 48.79
CA VAL A 127 35.56 33.14 48.35
C VAL A 127 34.42 32.65 47.44
N GLY A 128 34.61 31.48 46.81
CA GLY A 128 33.70 30.88 45.83
C GLY A 128 33.51 31.76 44.62
N LEU A 129 32.42 31.55 43.88
CA LEU A 129 32.29 31.99 42.48
C LEU A 129 32.01 33.49 42.26
N THR A 130 32.61 34.37 43.06
CA THR A 130 32.19 35.79 43.19
C THR A 130 33.20 36.82 42.69
N ASP A 131 34.40 36.45 42.25
CA ASP A 131 35.48 37.41 41.95
C ASP A 131 36.35 37.16 40.72
N GLY A 132 35.88 36.37 39.75
CA GLY A 132 36.57 36.27 38.46
C GLY A 132 36.30 34.99 37.68
N ASP A 133 35.64 34.05 38.37
CA ASP A 133 35.31 32.69 37.99
C ASP A 133 34.57 32.61 36.66
N TYR A 134 34.90 31.58 35.88
CA TYR A 134 34.30 31.35 34.57
C TYR A 134 33.84 29.90 34.45
N PHE A 135 32.58 29.72 34.07
CA PHE A 135 31.99 28.44 33.69
C PHE A 135 31.11 28.60 32.48
N GLY A 136 31.09 27.59 31.62
CA GLY A 136 30.10 27.47 30.58
C GLY A 136 30.65 27.51 29.16
N THR A 137 29.71 27.49 28.21
CA THR A 137 30.01 27.58 26.78
C THR A 137 30.66 28.93 26.42
N ALA A 138 31.76 28.89 25.66
CA ALA A 138 32.67 30.01 25.47
C ALA A 138 33.12 30.12 24.01
N ASN A 139 33.07 31.31 23.42
CA ASN A 139 33.59 31.61 22.07
C ASN A 139 34.98 32.30 22.08
N TYR A 140 35.78 32.10 23.14
CA TYR A 140 36.98 32.90 23.40
C TYR A 140 38.22 32.45 22.62
N THR A 141 38.21 32.71 21.31
CA THR A 141 39.27 32.29 20.37
C THR A 141 40.63 32.99 20.55
N GLY A 142 40.73 34.00 21.41
CA GLY A 142 41.96 34.77 21.61
C GLY A 142 43.08 34.01 22.31
N THR A 143 42.74 33.14 23.27
CA THR A 143 43.71 32.37 24.06
C THR A 143 43.97 31.00 23.45
N VAL A 144 42.89 30.30 23.06
CA VAL A 144 42.95 28.91 22.60
C VAL A 144 43.08 28.77 21.09
N GLY A 145 43.02 29.87 20.34
CA GLY A 145 42.87 29.82 18.89
C GLY A 145 41.45 29.41 18.51
N ASN A 146 41.29 28.74 17.38
CA ASN A 146 39.99 28.17 17.03
C ASN A 146 39.73 26.91 17.87
N TYR A 147 38.47 26.72 18.23
CA TYR A 147 37.95 25.45 18.72
C TYR A 147 38.11 24.38 17.64
N THR A 148 38.24 23.12 18.05
CA THR A 148 38.50 21.99 17.15
C THR A 148 37.24 21.59 16.40
N GLU A 149 36.06 21.86 16.97
CA GLU A 149 34.76 21.82 16.31
C GLU A 149 34.11 23.22 16.39
N GLY A 150 33.46 23.66 15.32
CA GLY A 150 32.71 24.92 15.31
C GLY A 150 33.47 26.19 15.74
N THR A 151 32.84 26.97 16.63
CA THR A 151 33.26 28.30 17.10
C THR A 151 33.25 28.47 18.62
N GLN A 152 32.75 27.50 19.37
CA GLN A 152 32.58 27.50 20.82
C GLN A 152 33.11 26.20 21.45
N GLY A 153 33.26 26.20 22.76
CA GLY A 153 33.63 25.04 23.56
C GLY A 153 33.27 25.29 25.02
N TYR A 154 33.57 24.37 25.93
CA TYR A 154 33.29 24.55 27.36
C TYR A 154 34.52 25.06 28.11
N GLN A 155 34.40 26.16 28.86
CA GLN A 155 35.50 26.68 29.69
C GLN A 155 35.18 26.54 31.18
N MET A 156 36.21 26.15 31.95
CA MET A 156 36.24 26.24 33.40
C MET A 156 37.50 26.98 33.83
N GLY A 157 37.38 28.03 34.62
CA GLY A 157 38.54 28.82 35.05
C GLY A 157 38.28 29.58 36.35
N ASP A 158 39.36 29.81 37.10
CA ASP A 158 39.34 30.52 38.39
C ASP A 158 38.25 29.99 39.31
N VAL A 159 38.33 28.70 39.68
CA VAL A 159 37.17 27.96 40.21
C VAL A 159 36.93 28.20 41.71
N ASP A 160 37.84 28.87 42.42
CA ASP A 160 37.83 29.17 43.86
C ASP A 160 37.17 28.08 44.73
N GLY A 161 37.55 26.84 44.45
CA GLY A 161 36.83 25.63 44.86
C GLY A 161 37.09 24.50 43.87
N THR A 162 36.13 23.58 43.76
CA THR A 162 36.17 22.49 42.77
C THR A 162 34.89 22.53 41.94
N ALA A 163 35.02 22.55 40.61
CA ALA A 163 33.92 22.44 39.68
C ALA A 163 34.00 21.11 38.97
N THR A 164 32.85 20.45 38.87
CA THR A 164 32.69 19.18 38.16
C THR A 164 31.66 19.37 37.06
N LEU A 165 32.11 19.35 35.81
CA LEU A 165 31.24 19.19 34.65
C LEU A 165 30.93 17.70 34.51
N THR A 166 29.66 17.36 34.42
CA THR A 166 29.16 16.00 34.22
C THR A 166 28.20 15.99 33.04
N LEU A 167 28.52 15.22 32.00
CA LEU A 167 27.59 14.94 30.91
C LEU A 167 26.56 13.90 31.35
N ASP A 168 25.40 13.86 30.71
CA ASP A 168 24.40 12.84 31.00
C ASP A 168 24.95 11.42 30.71
N ASP A 169 24.29 10.40 31.24
CA ASP A 169 24.73 9.02 31.10
C ASP A 169 24.61 8.53 29.65
N VAL A 170 25.70 7.96 29.13
CA VAL A 170 25.78 7.38 27.79
C VAL A 170 26.30 5.94 27.86
N ALA A 171 25.81 5.09 26.94
CA ALA A 171 26.40 3.79 26.65
C ALA A 171 27.06 3.88 25.27
N ALA A 172 28.37 3.68 25.22
CA ALA A 172 29.15 3.75 23.99
C ALA A 172 30.38 2.84 24.06
N ASP A 173 30.94 2.47 22.91
CA ASP A 173 32.17 1.65 22.84
C ASP A 173 33.43 2.46 23.07
N SER A 174 33.46 3.68 22.52
CA SER A 174 34.63 4.56 22.58
C SER A 174 34.22 6.01 22.75
N MET A 175 35.17 6.83 23.20
CA MET A 175 34.97 8.28 23.24
C MET A 175 36.25 9.03 22.87
N THR A 176 36.06 10.22 22.30
CA THR A 176 37.11 11.20 22.01
C THR A 176 36.73 12.57 22.53
N PHE A 177 37.72 13.38 22.91
CA PHE A 177 37.53 14.78 23.28
C PHE A 177 38.85 15.55 23.19
N ASP A 178 38.76 16.86 23.06
CA ASP A 178 39.89 17.78 23.03
C ASP A 178 39.94 18.64 24.28
N VAL A 179 41.15 18.85 24.83
CA VAL A 179 41.38 19.74 25.98
C VAL A 179 42.52 20.70 25.71
N PHE A 180 42.30 21.97 26.02
CA PHE A 180 43.34 22.99 26.10
C PHE A 180 43.51 23.44 27.54
N VAL A 181 44.74 23.37 28.05
CA VAL A 181 45.07 23.91 29.38
C VAL A 181 45.74 25.27 29.24
N GLN A 182 45.11 26.31 29.79
CA GLN A 182 45.68 27.65 29.91
C GLN A 182 46.31 27.82 31.30
N GLY A 183 47.48 28.43 31.34
CA GLY A 183 48.07 28.95 32.57
C GLY A 183 48.76 30.29 32.34
N GLY A 184 48.86 31.09 33.40
CA GLY A 184 49.50 32.41 33.39
C GLY A 184 51.04 32.37 33.35
N SER A 185 51.67 33.10 34.28
CA SER A 185 53.14 33.17 34.39
C SER A 185 53.77 31.84 34.85
N SER A 186 55.09 31.81 35.05
CA SER A 186 55.79 30.63 35.60
C SER A 186 55.17 30.17 36.91
N ASN A 187 54.76 28.88 36.99
CA ASN A 187 54.05 28.27 38.12
C ASN A 187 52.64 28.82 38.35
N SER A 188 51.80 28.91 37.30
CA SER A 188 50.37 29.18 37.54
C SER A 188 49.74 28.02 38.30
N TYR A 189 49.86 26.78 37.81
CA TYR A 189 49.36 25.62 38.53
C TYR A 189 50.25 25.21 39.71
N GLU A 190 49.63 25.07 40.88
CA GLU A 190 50.21 24.91 42.21
C GLU A 190 49.84 23.55 42.84
N ASP A 191 50.41 23.25 44.02
CA ASP A 191 50.17 21.97 44.73
C ASP A 191 48.69 21.77 45.15
N ALA A 192 47.88 22.84 45.14
CA ALA A 192 46.45 22.77 45.47
C ALA A 192 45.57 22.48 44.23
N ASP A 193 46.12 22.63 43.03
CA ASP A 193 45.35 22.52 41.79
C ASP A 193 45.28 21.09 41.31
N ASN A 194 44.09 20.73 40.82
CA ASN A 194 43.81 19.40 40.31
C ASN A 194 43.02 19.47 39.02
N LEU A 195 43.36 18.60 38.07
CA LEU A 195 42.55 18.33 36.89
C LEU A 195 42.39 16.82 36.77
N ILE A 196 41.15 16.36 36.94
CA ILE A 196 40.78 14.96 36.80
C ILE A 196 39.74 14.86 35.70
N ILE A 197 40.04 14.07 34.67
CA ILE A 197 39.16 13.81 33.53
C ILE A 197 38.94 12.31 33.47
N ARG A 198 37.68 11.89 33.54
CA ARG A 198 37.32 10.47 33.68
C ARG A 198 36.00 10.16 33.03
N PHE A 199 35.82 8.89 32.68
CA PHE A 199 34.51 8.33 32.39
C PHE A 199 34.14 7.35 33.50
N VAL A 200 33.02 7.59 34.17
CA VAL A 200 32.55 6.84 35.32
C VAL A 200 31.44 5.90 34.86
N GLY A 201 31.83 4.71 34.40
CA GLY A 201 30.88 3.66 34.06
C GLY A 201 30.31 2.95 35.29
N SER A 202 29.14 2.35 35.13
CA SER A 202 28.48 1.51 36.13
C SER A 202 29.35 0.38 36.70
N SER A 203 30.31 -0.14 35.91
CA SER A 203 31.18 -1.25 36.32
C SER A 203 32.56 -0.79 36.82
N SER A 204 33.11 0.27 36.24
CA SER A 204 34.43 0.80 36.60
C SER A 204 34.66 2.19 35.98
N THR A 205 35.73 2.86 36.41
CA THR A 205 36.14 4.19 35.92
C THR A 205 37.42 4.10 35.10
N VAL A 206 37.49 4.84 33.99
CA VAL A 206 38.75 5.15 33.31
C VAL A 206 39.09 6.62 33.55
N GLU A 207 40.34 6.90 33.96
CA GLU A 207 40.85 8.26 34.08
C GLU A 207 41.74 8.55 32.86
N PHE A 208 41.32 9.52 32.04
CA PHE A 208 42.08 10.01 30.89
C PHE A 208 43.23 10.91 31.34
N LEU A 209 42.96 11.70 32.39
CA LEU A 209 43.90 12.61 32.99
C LEU A 209 43.67 12.66 34.49
N ASN A 210 44.74 12.53 35.26
CA ASN A 210 44.72 12.71 36.71
C ASN A 210 45.98 13.48 37.11
N VAL A 211 45.87 14.81 37.10
CA VAL A 211 46.90 15.70 37.60
C VAL A 211 46.44 16.17 38.98
N THR A 212 46.98 15.56 40.02
CA THR A 212 46.69 15.93 41.42
C THR A 212 47.92 16.49 42.09
N GLY A 213 47.79 17.70 42.62
CA GLY A 213 48.84 18.50 43.24
C GLY A 213 50.06 18.64 42.35
N ALA A 214 50.19 19.77 41.65
CA ALA A 214 51.23 20.06 40.65
C ALA A 214 52.66 19.99 41.23
N THR A 215 53.12 18.79 41.60
CA THR A 215 54.30 18.57 42.41
C THR A 215 55.54 18.59 41.54
N GLY A 216 56.47 19.49 41.87
CA GLY A 216 57.77 19.58 41.23
C GLY A 216 58.25 21.01 41.11
N SER A 217 59.57 21.24 41.22
CA SER A 217 60.19 22.55 41.05
C SER A 217 60.27 23.02 39.59
N SER A 218 59.46 22.45 38.70
CA SER A 218 59.36 22.82 37.28
C SER A 218 58.17 23.74 37.05
N ASN A 219 58.30 24.67 36.09
CA ASN A 219 57.20 25.49 35.61
C ASN A 219 55.96 24.60 35.33
N HIS A 220 54.91 24.77 36.14
CA HIS A 220 53.56 24.19 35.95
C HIS A 220 53.36 22.70 36.29
N GLY A 221 54.31 22.07 36.98
CA GLY A 221 54.14 20.70 37.53
C GLY A 221 53.63 19.67 36.50
N GLY A 222 52.61 18.89 36.88
CA GLY A 222 51.99 17.86 36.03
C GLY A 222 51.11 18.39 34.89
N PHE A 223 50.80 19.69 34.87
CA PHE A 223 50.01 20.32 33.81
C PHE A 223 50.85 20.70 32.58
N ALA A 224 52.17 20.86 32.75
CA ALA A 224 53.09 21.33 31.71
C ALA A 224 52.96 20.63 30.33
N PRO A 225 52.67 19.32 30.21
CA PRO A 225 52.49 18.66 28.91
C PRO A 225 51.28 19.14 28.10
N TYR A 226 50.25 19.67 28.76
CA TYR A 226 48.95 19.98 28.17
C TYR A 226 48.75 21.49 27.95
N MET A 227 49.75 22.30 28.33
CA MET A 227 49.62 23.75 28.35
C MET A 227 49.84 24.38 26.97
N GLY A 228 48.94 25.29 26.61
CA GLY A 228 49.09 26.13 25.41
C GLY A 228 48.90 25.38 24.09
N VAL A 229 48.36 24.15 24.13
CA VAL A 229 48.11 23.30 22.97
C VAL A 229 46.83 22.50 23.18
N TRP A 230 46.02 22.36 22.13
CA TRP A 230 44.91 21.41 22.13
C TRP A 230 45.45 19.98 22.15
N THR A 231 44.98 19.19 23.11
CA THR A 231 45.36 17.79 23.28
C THR A 231 44.13 16.90 23.13
N SER A 232 44.16 16.01 22.15
CA SER A 232 43.11 15.02 21.93
C SER A 232 43.33 13.79 22.79
N PHE A 233 42.24 13.31 23.39
CA PHE A 233 42.19 12.08 24.17
C PHE A 233 41.22 11.11 23.52
N SER A 234 41.52 9.81 23.63
CA SER A 234 40.61 8.74 23.23
C SER A 234 40.75 7.53 24.14
N SER A 235 39.65 6.81 24.36
CA SER A 235 39.67 5.51 25.05
C SER A 235 38.48 4.66 24.64
N ASN A 236 38.66 3.35 24.71
CA ASN A 236 37.55 2.41 24.72
C ASN A 236 36.88 2.46 26.10
N ILE A 237 35.57 2.61 26.12
CA ILE A 237 34.73 2.72 27.32
C ILE A 237 33.61 1.67 27.36
N GLY A 238 33.41 0.88 26.29
CA GLY A 238 32.31 -0.12 26.21
C GLY A 238 32.28 -1.13 27.37
N SER A 239 33.44 -1.55 27.86
CA SER A 239 33.53 -2.46 29.01
C SER A 239 33.18 -1.84 30.37
N LEU A 240 33.05 -0.51 30.45
CA LEU A 240 32.73 0.23 31.68
C LEU A 240 31.20 0.25 31.94
N GLY A 241 30.39 -0.07 30.93
CA GLY A 241 28.93 0.03 30.93
C GLY A 241 28.44 1.48 30.81
N GLN A 242 27.12 1.69 30.91
CA GLN A 242 26.52 3.02 30.91
C GLN A 242 27.12 3.88 32.04
N GLY A 243 27.41 5.14 31.73
CA GLY A 243 27.93 6.11 32.70
C GLY A 243 28.19 7.49 32.12
N SER A 244 28.80 8.34 32.92
CA SER A 244 28.97 9.76 32.61
C SER A 244 30.44 10.13 32.35
N PHE A 245 30.62 11.12 31.48
CA PHE A 245 31.91 11.81 31.33
C PHE A 245 32.00 12.96 32.33
N GLU A 246 33.07 12.97 33.13
CA GLU A 246 33.28 13.93 34.21
C GLU A 246 34.62 14.65 34.07
N ILE A 247 34.59 15.97 34.21
CA ILE A 247 35.76 16.84 34.24
C ILE A 247 35.74 17.64 35.52
N GLU A 248 36.75 17.44 36.36
CA GLU A 248 36.91 18.08 37.64
C GLU A 248 38.12 19.02 37.59
N LEU A 249 37.88 20.32 37.82
CA LEU A 249 38.93 21.33 37.97
C LEU A 249 38.87 21.91 39.38
N THR A 250 40.01 21.88 40.05
CA THR A 250 40.27 22.67 41.26
C THR A 250 41.36 23.68 40.92
N SER A 251 41.05 24.97 41.05
CA SER A 251 41.99 26.09 40.86
C SER A 251 41.53 27.28 41.70
N ASN A 252 42.47 28.18 42.03
CA ASN A 252 42.21 29.42 42.78
C ASN A 252 42.90 30.64 42.14
N SER A 253 43.02 30.65 40.80
CA SER A 253 43.78 31.64 40.05
C SER A 253 43.07 32.07 38.77
N GLN A 254 42.91 33.39 38.64
CA GLN A 254 42.33 34.09 37.48
C GLN A 254 43.05 33.85 36.15
N SER A 255 44.22 33.21 36.17
CA SER A 255 45.04 32.93 34.98
C SER A 255 45.01 31.47 34.55
N GLU A 256 44.32 30.62 35.30
CA GLU A 256 44.15 29.20 35.01
C GLU A 256 42.75 28.94 34.49
N SER A 257 42.72 28.24 33.35
CA SER A 257 41.48 27.79 32.75
C SER A 257 41.75 26.54 31.94
N ILE A 258 40.74 25.70 31.83
CA ILE A 258 40.70 24.63 30.84
C ILE A 258 39.57 24.90 29.88
N TYR A 259 39.77 24.44 28.64
CA TYR A 259 38.78 24.49 27.58
C TYR A 259 38.62 23.08 27.04
N VAL A 260 37.38 22.68 26.79
CA VAL A 260 37.00 21.33 26.38
C VAL A 260 36.14 21.45 25.14
N ASP A 261 36.38 20.57 24.18
CA ASP A 261 35.69 20.60 22.90
C ASP A 261 35.65 19.20 22.25
N ASN A 262 34.85 19.05 21.18
CA ASN A 262 34.82 17.88 20.30
C ASN A 262 34.60 16.56 21.08
N VAL A 263 33.66 16.60 22.02
CA VAL A 263 33.32 15.42 22.83
C VAL A 263 32.38 14.53 22.02
N VAL A 264 32.87 13.37 21.60
CA VAL A 264 32.16 12.43 20.73
C VAL A 264 32.23 11.03 21.33
N PHE A 265 31.09 10.33 21.31
CA PHE A 265 30.94 8.94 21.73
C PHE A 265 30.54 8.09 20.54
N THR A 266 31.27 7.03 20.26
CA THR A 266 30.98 6.11 19.15
C THR A 266 30.68 4.71 19.63
N SER A 267 29.84 4.01 18.87
CA SER A 267 29.62 2.57 19.04
C SER A 267 29.75 1.85 17.72
N SER A 268 30.15 0.58 17.80
CA SER A 268 30.20 -0.32 16.66
C SER A 268 28.77 -0.77 16.35
N VAL A 269 28.31 -0.50 15.13
CA VAL A 269 26.99 -0.93 14.66
C VAL A 269 27.18 -1.94 13.54
N ALA A 270 26.41 -3.02 13.59
CA ALA A 270 26.25 -3.94 12.47
C ALA A 270 25.01 -3.49 11.70
N MET A 271 25.16 -3.25 10.40
CA MET A 271 24.01 -3.09 9.51
C MET A 271 23.39 -4.47 9.29
N MET A 272 22.08 -4.49 9.10
CA MET A 272 21.39 -5.63 8.48
C MET A 272 21.10 -5.20 7.05
N ALA A 273 21.15 -6.15 6.12
CA ALA A 273 20.64 -5.91 4.78
C ALA A 273 19.13 -5.70 4.88
N ASP A 274 18.55 -5.06 3.88
CA ASP A 274 17.13 -5.23 3.64
C ASP A 274 16.87 -6.70 3.28
N ASP A 275 15.68 -7.18 3.65
CA ASP A 275 15.25 -8.54 3.30
C ASP A 275 14.27 -8.51 2.09
N ASP A 276 13.84 -7.32 1.63
CA ASP A 276 12.89 -7.07 0.52
C ASP A 276 13.31 -5.77 -0.22
N ASP A 277 14.28 -5.91 -1.14
CA ASP A 277 15.01 -4.78 -1.74
C ASP A 277 14.15 -3.85 -2.63
N ASP A 278 13.01 -4.31 -3.15
CA ASP A 278 12.12 -3.52 -4.04
C ASP A 278 10.71 -3.26 -3.46
N ASN A 279 10.43 -3.81 -2.28
CA ASN A 279 9.22 -3.60 -1.48
C ASN A 279 7.94 -4.07 -2.18
N ASP A 280 8.03 -5.14 -2.97
CA ASP A 280 6.89 -5.78 -3.61
C ASP A 280 6.14 -6.76 -2.68
N GLY A 281 6.74 -7.07 -1.53
CA GLY A 281 6.20 -7.92 -0.47
C GLY A 281 6.75 -9.34 -0.45
N TRP A 282 7.74 -9.66 -1.29
CA TRP A 282 8.50 -10.91 -1.26
C TRP A 282 9.91 -10.66 -0.73
N SER A 283 10.51 -11.66 -0.08
CA SER A 283 11.89 -11.52 0.37
C SER A 283 12.89 -11.86 -0.73
N ASP A 284 14.06 -11.25 -0.74
CA ASP A 284 15.09 -11.51 -1.77
C ASP A 284 15.48 -12.99 -1.85
N ASP A 285 15.49 -13.66 -0.69
CA ASP A 285 15.77 -15.09 -0.56
C ASP A 285 14.65 -15.91 -1.22
N ASP A 286 13.38 -15.54 -1.01
CA ASP A 286 12.23 -16.20 -1.63
C ASP A 286 12.24 -15.96 -3.15
N GLU A 287 12.39 -14.72 -3.59
CA GLU A 287 12.44 -14.36 -5.01
C GLU A 287 13.58 -15.07 -5.76
N THR A 288 14.76 -15.15 -5.15
CA THR A 288 15.89 -15.89 -5.70
C THR A 288 15.54 -17.38 -5.89
N ASP A 289 14.83 -17.96 -4.92
CA ASP A 289 14.40 -19.36 -4.96
C ASP A 289 13.23 -19.58 -5.95
N CYS A 290 12.36 -18.59 -6.12
CA CYS A 290 11.24 -18.55 -7.07
C CYS A 290 11.69 -18.22 -8.50
N GLY A 291 12.88 -17.65 -8.66
CA GLY A 291 13.49 -17.31 -9.94
C GLY A 291 13.08 -15.94 -10.51
N THR A 292 12.64 -15.04 -9.65
CA THR A 292 12.36 -13.62 -9.95
C THR A 292 13.57 -12.72 -9.64
N ASP A 293 13.48 -11.42 -9.99
CA ASP A 293 14.54 -10.43 -9.80
C ASP A 293 14.25 -9.54 -8.59
N PRO A 294 15.00 -9.66 -7.47
CA PRO A 294 14.72 -8.92 -6.23
C PRO A 294 14.85 -7.40 -6.25
N LEU A 295 15.10 -6.82 -7.43
CA LEU A 295 15.34 -5.39 -7.61
C LEU A 295 14.32 -4.76 -8.60
N ASP A 296 13.29 -5.50 -9.01
CA ASP A 296 12.26 -5.06 -9.95
C ASP A 296 10.87 -5.40 -9.41
N ASP A 297 10.21 -4.39 -8.83
CA ASP A 297 8.86 -4.44 -8.23
C ASP A 297 7.74 -4.97 -9.13
N ASN A 298 8.04 -5.28 -10.40
CA ASN A 298 7.11 -5.87 -11.36
C ASN A 298 7.39 -7.35 -11.66
N ASP A 299 8.50 -7.92 -11.19
CA ASP A 299 8.87 -9.33 -11.37
C ASP A 299 8.47 -10.16 -10.15
N ILE A 300 7.21 -10.09 -9.72
CA ILE A 300 6.73 -10.81 -8.53
C ILE A 300 6.69 -12.34 -8.72
N PRO A 301 7.00 -13.14 -7.68
CA PRO A 301 6.73 -14.57 -7.66
C PRO A 301 5.27 -14.94 -7.98
N SER A 302 5.07 -16.06 -8.67
CA SER A 302 3.74 -16.64 -8.88
C SER A 302 3.30 -17.35 -7.61
N ASP A 303 2.15 -16.94 -7.08
CA ASP A 303 1.53 -17.46 -5.85
C ASP A 303 0.03 -17.59 -6.14
N ALA A 304 -0.40 -18.78 -6.54
CA ALA A 304 -1.76 -19.03 -7.02
C ALA A 304 -2.81 -18.97 -5.89
N ASP A 305 -2.44 -19.37 -4.67
CA ASP A 305 -3.34 -19.46 -3.52
C ASP A 305 -3.21 -18.25 -2.56
N GLY A 306 -2.16 -17.45 -2.70
CA GLY A 306 -1.90 -16.24 -1.94
C GLY A 306 -1.38 -16.51 -0.53
N ASN A 307 -0.76 -17.67 -0.28
CA ASN A 307 -0.33 -18.08 1.06
C ASN A 307 1.05 -17.51 1.46
N GLY A 308 1.77 -16.86 0.54
CA GLY A 308 3.09 -16.28 0.76
C GLY A 308 4.26 -17.24 0.54
N ILE A 309 4.04 -18.35 -0.18
CA ILE A 309 5.05 -19.24 -0.72
C ILE A 309 4.79 -19.32 -2.22
N CYS A 310 5.81 -19.18 -3.05
CA CYS A 310 5.59 -19.23 -4.49
C CYS A 310 5.39 -20.67 -4.99
N ASP A 311 4.63 -20.81 -6.08
CA ASP A 311 4.32 -22.08 -6.74
C ASP A 311 5.59 -22.92 -7.06
N ALA A 312 6.74 -22.23 -7.24
CA ALA A 312 8.02 -22.86 -7.57
C ALA A 312 8.67 -23.60 -6.37
N LEU A 313 8.31 -23.21 -5.14
CA LEU A 313 8.85 -23.75 -3.89
C LEU A 313 7.93 -24.74 -3.18
N GLU A 314 6.63 -24.69 -3.45
CA GLU A 314 5.62 -25.46 -2.70
C GLU A 314 5.69 -26.97 -2.97
N GLY A 315 5.78 -27.39 -4.22
CA GLY A 315 5.70 -28.81 -4.54
C GLY A 315 4.38 -29.43 -4.10
N ASP A 316 3.37 -29.37 -4.97
CA ASP A 316 2.06 -30.02 -4.84
C ASP A 316 1.51 -30.00 -3.38
N ASP A 317 1.20 -28.83 -2.78
CA ASP A 317 0.52 -28.62 -1.46
C ASP A 317 -0.52 -27.49 -1.66
N TYR A 318 -1.71 -27.84 -2.19
CA TYR A 318 -2.63 -26.89 -2.82
C TYR A 318 -3.44 -26.01 -1.85
N ASP A 319 -3.62 -26.47 -0.61
CA ASP A 319 -4.39 -25.75 0.42
C ASP A 319 -3.53 -25.10 1.52
N GLY A 320 -2.21 -25.30 1.46
CA GLY A 320 -1.23 -24.74 2.38
C GLY A 320 -1.37 -25.26 3.82
N ASP A 321 -1.96 -26.44 4.03
CA ASP A 321 -2.09 -27.05 5.36
C ASP A 321 -0.77 -27.64 5.89
N GLY A 322 0.22 -27.76 4.99
CA GLY A 322 1.55 -28.29 5.25
C GLY A 322 1.69 -29.79 4.95
N LEU A 323 0.70 -30.38 4.28
CA LEU A 323 0.74 -31.69 3.66
C LEU A 323 0.75 -31.52 2.13
N SER A 324 1.75 -32.10 1.48
CA SER A 324 1.70 -32.22 0.03
C SER A 324 0.45 -33.00 -0.39
N ASN A 325 -0.19 -32.65 -1.50
CA ASN A 325 -1.31 -33.32 -2.14
C ASN A 325 -1.21 -34.85 -2.17
N GLU A 326 -0.04 -35.40 -2.51
CA GLU A 326 0.14 -36.87 -2.52
C GLU A 326 0.01 -37.55 -1.14
N ASN A 327 -0.01 -36.75 -0.06
CA ASN A 327 -0.14 -37.13 1.34
C ASN A 327 -1.29 -36.39 2.06
N ASP A 328 -2.00 -35.49 1.39
CA ASP A 328 -3.23 -34.90 1.86
C ASP A 328 -4.42 -35.82 1.49
N PRO A 329 -5.40 -36.02 2.38
CA PRO A 329 -6.67 -36.62 2.01
C PRO A 329 -7.70 -35.66 1.38
N ASP A 330 -7.51 -34.35 1.47
CA ASP A 330 -8.45 -33.28 1.08
C ASP A 330 -7.63 -32.08 0.58
N ASP A 331 -7.12 -32.19 -0.66
CA ASP A 331 -6.11 -31.32 -1.28
C ASP A 331 -6.50 -29.83 -1.35
N ASP A 332 -7.80 -29.50 -1.30
CA ASP A 332 -8.31 -28.12 -1.33
C ASP A 332 -9.11 -27.71 -0.07
N ASN A 333 -9.19 -28.62 0.91
CA ASN A 333 -9.77 -28.40 2.24
C ASN A 333 -11.25 -27.94 2.21
N ASP A 334 -12.00 -28.34 1.19
CA ASP A 334 -13.42 -28.00 1.04
C ASP A 334 -14.35 -28.90 1.87
N GLY A 335 -13.79 -30.00 2.39
CA GLY A 335 -14.44 -30.95 3.29
C GLY A 335 -14.89 -32.24 2.62
N VAL A 336 -14.55 -32.47 1.35
CA VAL A 336 -14.73 -33.74 0.63
C VAL A 336 -13.35 -34.35 0.36
N ASP A 337 -13.10 -35.57 0.85
CA ASP A 337 -11.82 -36.25 0.61
C ASP A 337 -11.59 -36.47 -0.91
N ASP A 338 -10.37 -36.28 -1.45
CA ASP A 338 -10.02 -36.37 -2.89
C ASP A 338 -10.51 -37.64 -3.61
N VAL A 339 -10.70 -38.71 -2.84
CA VAL A 339 -11.14 -40.02 -3.36
C VAL A 339 -12.62 -40.05 -3.71
N ASP A 340 -13.39 -39.13 -3.14
CA ASP A 340 -14.83 -38.95 -3.31
C ASP A 340 -15.13 -37.58 -3.98
N ASP A 341 -14.10 -36.80 -4.34
CA ASP A 341 -14.19 -35.51 -5.02
C ASP A 341 -13.84 -35.63 -6.52
N ASP A 342 -14.71 -35.14 -7.40
CA ASP A 342 -14.46 -35.11 -8.85
C ASP A 342 -13.49 -33.98 -9.26
N PHE A 343 -13.34 -32.95 -8.42
CA PHE A 343 -12.42 -31.83 -8.55
C PHE A 343 -11.55 -31.62 -7.29
N PRO A 344 -10.60 -32.52 -6.97
CA PRO A 344 -9.79 -32.46 -5.75
C PRO A 344 -8.94 -31.19 -5.54
N LEU A 345 -8.89 -30.27 -6.51
CA LEU A 345 -8.09 -29.04 -6.46
C LEU A 345 -8.95 -27.81 -6.71
N ASN A 346 -10.25 -27.89 -6.47
CA ASN A 346 -11.17 -26.79 -6.64
C ASN A 346 -12.19 -26.76 -5.49
N PRO A 347 -11.97 -25.92 -4.47
CA PRO A 347 -12.78 -25.94 -3.25
C PRO A 347 -14.20 -25.37 -3.42
N ASN A 348 -14.62 -25.15 -4.67
CA ASN A 348 -15.97 -24.72 -5.01
C ASN A 348 -16.73 -25.78 -5.82
N GLU A 349 -16.11 -26.91 -6.16
CA GLU A 349 -16.73 -27.96 -6.96
C GLU A 349 -16.38 -29.32 -6.37
N THR A 350 -17.38 -30.16 -6.12
CA THR A 350 -17.16 -31.50 -5.52
C THR A 350 -17.73 -32.63 -6.36
N THR A 351 -18.53 -32.31 -7.37
CA THR A 351 -19.39 -33.28 -8.08
C THR A 351 -19.50 -32.88 -9.54
N ASP A 352 -19.36 -33.87 -10.43
CA ASP A 352 -19.51 -33.78 -11.88
C ASP A 352 -20.53 -34.85 -12.33
N THR A 353 -21.82 -34.50 -12.32
CA THR A 353 -22.91 -35.46 -12.48
C THR A 353 -22.89 -36.13 -13.86
N ASP A 354 -22.56 -35.40 -14.93
CA ASP A 354 -22.52 -35.91 -16.30
C ASP A 354 -21.11 -36.37 -16.76
N GLY A 355 -20.06 -35.97 -16.05
CA GLY A 355 -18.68 -36.33 -16.31
C GLY A 355 -18.02 -35.51 -17.43
N ASP A 356 -18.48 -34.29 -17.72
CA ASP A 356 -17.93 -33.44 -18.79
C ASP A 356 -16.70 -32.62 -18.37
N GLY A 357 -16.44 -32.54 -17.06
CA GLY A 357 -15.33 -31.82 -16.44
C GLY A 357 -15.66 -30.39 -16.01
N VAL A 358 -16.92 -29.98 -15.99
CA VAL A 358 -17.45 -28.82 -15.25
C VAL A 358 -18.22 -29.35 -14.04
N GLY A 359 -18.05 -28.72 -12.87
CA GLY A 359 -18.74 -29.19 -11.66
C GLY A 359 -20.15 -28.64 -11.55
N ASP A 360 -21.03 -29.36 -10.86
CA ASP A 360 -22.47 -29.05 -10.73
C ASP A 360 -22.75 -27.62 -10.18
N ASN A 361 -21.81 -26.96 -9.48
CA ASN A 361 -22.05 -25.57 -9.06
C ASN A 361 -21.79 -24.54 -10.17
N ALA A 362 -21.07 -24.91 -11.22
CA ALA A 362 -20.70 -24.07 -12.36
C ALA A 362 -21.33 -24.52 -13.69
N ASP A 363 -21.80 -25.76 -13.78
CA ASP A 363 -22.58 -26.24 -14.91
C ASP A 363 -23.99 -25.60 -14.90
N GLU A 364 -24.59 -25.45 -16.07
CA GLU A 364 -25.97 -25.00 -16.23
C GLU A 364 -26.92 -26.16 -16.65
N ASP A 365 -26.37 -27.36 -16.92
CA ASP A 365 -27.07 -28.58 -17.38
C ASP A 365 -26.35 -29.82 -16.78
N ASP A 366 -26.56 -30.04 -15.47
CA ASP A 366 -25.79 -30.98 -14.63
C ASP A 366 -25.84 -32.45 -15.11
N ASP A 367 -26.84 -32.85 -15.90
CA ASP A 367 -26.97 -34.20 -16.46
C ASP A 367 -26.81 -34.30 -17.99
N ASN A 368 -26.67 -33.14 -18.65
CA ASN A 368 -26.39 -32.96 -20.08
C ASN A 368 -27.42 -33.64 -20.99
N ASP A 369 -28.69 -33.62 -20.57
CA ASP A 369 -29.82 -34.07 -21.38
C ASP A 369 -30.30 -33.01 -22.40
N GLY A 370 -29.78 -31.78 -22.27
CA GLY A 370 -30.05 -30.64 -23.12
C GLY A 370 -31.04 -29.64 -22.53
N TRP A 371 -31.44 -29.80 -21.27
CA TRP A 371 -32.27 -28.86 -20.51
C TRP A 371 -31.48 -28.22 -19.39
N ILE A 372 -31.50 -26.90 -19.31
CA ILE A 372 -30.81 -26.20 -18.22
C ILE A 372 -31.50 -26.43 -16.87
N ASP A 373 -30.73 -26.52 -15.78
CA ASP A 373 -31.26 -26.88 -14.45
C ASP A 373 -32.35 -25.90 -13.98
N GLU A 374 -32.19 -24.60 -14.30
CA GLU A 374 -33.18 -23.58 -13.95
C GLU A 374 -34.55 -23.87 -14.61
N ASN A 375 -34.53 -24.33 -15.86
CA ASN A 375 -35.75 -24.72 -16.57
C ASN A 375 -36.32 -25.99 -15.94
N GLU A 376 -35.52 -27.03 -15.76
CA GLU A 376 -35.95 -28.31 -15.20
C GLU A 376 -36.59 -28.19 -13.82
N VAL A 377 -35.97 -27.44 -12.92
CA VAL A 377 -36.53 -27.12 -11.61
C VAL A 377 -37.88 -26.41 -11.75
N GLY A 378 -38.03 -25.53 -12.74
CA GLY A 378 -39.28 -24.85 -13.06
C GLY A 378 -40.35 -25.77 -13.67
N CYS A 379 -39.94 -26.76 -14.48
CA CYS A 379 -40.80 -27.75 -15.12
C CYS A 379 -41.15 -28.93 -14.18
N GLY A 380 -40.42 -29.07 -13.07
CA GLY A 380 -40.61 -30.11 -12.06
C GLY A 380 -39.90 -31.43 -12.38
N THR A 381 -38.85 -31.37 -13.18
CA THR A 381 -37.95 -32.48 -13.49
C THR A 381 -36.69 -32.46 -12.61
N ASP A 382 -35.89 -33.52 -12.67
CA ASP A 382 -34.71 -33.72 -11.82
C ASP A 382 -33.46 -33.40 -12.64
N PRO A 383 -32.72 -32.31 -12.34
CA PRO A 383 -31.58 -31.86 -13.15
C PRO A 383 -30.33 -32.73 -13.05
N LEU A 384 -30.40 -33.82 -12.28
CA LEU A 384 -29.30 -34.76 -12.08
C LEU A 384 -29.60 -36.15 -12.69
N ASP A 385 -30.64 -36.27 -13.54
CA ASP A 385 -31.11 -37.52 -14.13
C ASP A 385 -31.47 -37.33 -15.61
N ASP A 386 -30.54 -37.72 -16.50
CA ASP A 386 -30.63 -37.60 -17.96
C ASP A 386 -31.90 -38.16 -18.63
N SER A 387 -32.68 -38.92 -17.86
CA SER A 387 -33.92 -39.54 -18.29
C SER A 387 -35.16 -38.77 -17.88
N SER A 388 -34.98 -37.66 -17.15
CA SER A 388 -36.00 -36.82 -16.56
C SER A 388 -36.31 -35.56 -17.38
N VAL A 389 -36.31 -35.59 -18.71
CA VAL A 389 -36.63 -34.40 -19.53
C VAL A 389 -38.04 -33.77 -19.30
N PRO A 390 -38.16 -32.42 -19.36
CA PRO A 390 -39.43 -31.71 -19.44
C PRO A 390 -40.31 -32.08 -20.64
N ALA A 391 -41.61 -31.78 -20.55
CA ALA A 391 -42.50 -31.78 -21.72
C ALA A 391 -42.34 -30.47 -22.48
N ASP A 392 -42.24 -30.57 -23.81
CA ASP A 392 -41.96 -29.46 -24.75
C ASP A 392 -42.68 -29.79 -26.06
N TYR A 393 -43.87 -29.23 -26.24
CA TYR A 393 -44.78 -29.61 -27.31
C TYR A 393 -44.31 -29.14 -28.69
N ASP A 394 -43.78 -27.94 -28.79
CA ASP A 394 -43.32 -27.31 -30.03
C ASP A 394 -41.80 -27.46 -30.29
N SER A 395 -41.07 -28.00 -29.31
CA SER A 395 -39.63 -28.23 -29.34
C SER A 395 -38.78 -26.95 -29.40
N ASP A 396 -39.21 -25.87 -28.74
CA ASP A 396 -38.49 -24.60 -28.68
C ASP A 396 -37.50 -24.47 -27.50
N SER A 397 -37.40 -25.52 -26.66
CA SER A 397 -36.56 -25.59 -25.45
C SER A 397 -37.06 -24.75 -24.27
N VAL A 398 -38.33 -24.33 -24.31
CA VAL A 398 -39.12 -23.93 -23.16
C VAL A 398 -40.14 -25.04 -22.91
N CYS A 399 -40.30 -25.45 -21.64
CA CYS A 399 -41.23 -26.53 -21.34
C CYS A 399 -42.67 -26.01 -21.23
N ASP A 400 -43.66 -26.85 -21.53
CA ASP A 400 -45.08 -26.46 -21.52
C ASP A 400 -45.52 -25.71 -20.23
N PRO A 401 -45.05 -26.06 -19.01
CA PRO A 401 -45.42 -25.32 -17.80
C PRO A 401 -44.86 -23.88 -17.70
N LEU A 402 -43.82 -23.55 -18.46
CA LEU A 402 -43.14 -22.26 -18.48
C LEU A 402 -43.32 -21.51 -19.81
N ASP A 403 -43.81 -22.19 -20.84
CA ASP A 403 -44.22 -21.60 -22.10
C ASP A 403 -45.57 -20.88 -21.93
N ALA A 404 -45.79 -19.87 -22.76
CA ALA A 404 -47.04 -19.15 -22.85
C ALA A 404 -47.84 -19.53 -24.11
N ASP A 405 -47.23 -20.19 -25.09
CA ASP A 405 -47.79 -20.55 -26.39
C ASP A 405 -47.24 -21.93 -26.80
N ASP A 406 -47.78 -23.00 -26.18
CA ASP A 406 -47.27 -24.37 -26.20
C ASP A 406 -47.15 -24.95 -27.64
N ASP A 407 -47.89 -24.43 -28.63
CA ASP A 407 -47.81 -24.87 -30.03
C ASP A 407 -47.27 -23.81 -31.00
N ASN A 408 -46.89 -22.64 -30.47
CA ASN A 408 -46.24 -21.54 -31.16
C ASN A 408 -47.02 -21.01 -32.39
N ASP A 409 -48.35 -21.05 -32.35
CA ASP A 409 -49.22 -20.54 -33.41
C ASP A 409 -49.38 -19.01 -33.39
N GLY A 410 -48.95 -18.38 -32.30
CA GLY A 410 -48.99 -16.95 -32.04
C GLY A 410 -50.13 -16.51 -31.12
N THR A 411 -50.83 -17.45 -30.49
CA THR A 411 -51.91 -17.22 -29.53
C THR A 411 -51.54 -17.85 -28.18
N ASP A 412 -51.35 -17.02 -27.15
CA ASP A 412 -51.03 -17.55 -25.82
C ASP A 412 -52.06 -18.59 -25.33
N ASP A 413 -51.64 -19.68 -24.69
CA ASP A 413 -52.48 -20.82 -24.23
C ASP A 413 -53.70 -20.41 -23.40
N VAL A 414 -53.59 -19.27 -22.73
CA VAL A 414 -54.66 -18.70 -21.89
C VAL A 414 -55.82 -18.15 -22.71
N ASP A 415 -55.56 -17.77 -23.96
CA ASP A 415 -56.50 -17.23 -24.94
C ASP A 415 -56.76 -18.22 -26.09
N ASP A 416 -56.02 -19.34 -26.14
CA ASP A 416 -56.16 -20.40 -27.13
C ASP A 416 -57.19 -21.48 -26.73
N ALA A 417 -58.09 -21.83 -27.65
CA ALA A 417 -59.06 -22.91 -27.45
C ALA A 417 -58.46 -24.32 -27.61
N PHE A 418 -57.38 -24.44 -28.37
CA PHE A 418 -56.59 -25.65 -28.61
C PHE A 418 -55.09 -25.38 -28.44
N PRO A 419 -54.59 -25.22 -27.19
CA PRO A 419 -53.18 -24.90 -26.89
C PRO A 419 -52.12 -25.92 -27.36
N TYR A 420 -52.52 -26.96 -28.09
CA TYR A 420 -51.63 -28.01 -28.57
C TYR A 420 -51.97 -28.34 -30.03
N ASP A 421 -52.54 -27.42 -30.79
CA ASP A 421 -52.83 -27.58 -32.21
C ASP A 421 -52.51 -26.28 -32.95
N GLU A 422 -51.29 -26.19 -33.50
CA GLU A 422 -50.75 -25.04 -34.24
C GLU A 422 -51.63 -24.53 -35.41
N THR A 423 -52.72 -25.25 -35.71
CA THR A 423 -53.66 -24.92 -36.78
C THR A 423 -55.00 -24.38 -36.30
N GLU A 424 -55.26 -24.28 -34.99
CA GLU A 424 -56.56 -23.91 -34.43
C GLU A 424 -56.45 -23.11 -33.12
N TRP A 425 -56.76 -21.81 -33.13
CA TRP A 425 -56.71 -20.99 -31.90
C TRP A 425 -58.09 -20.57 -31.35
N ARG A 426 -59.15 -20.76 -32.12
CA ARG A 426 -60.50 -20.21 -31.83
C ARG A 426 -61.57 -21.26 -32.03
N ASP A 427 -62.53 -21.32 -31.11
CA ASP A 427 -63.74 -22.15 -31.17
C ASP A 427 -64.93 -21.23 -30.88
N THR A 428 -65.49 -20.62 -31.93
CA THR A 428 -66.48 -19.54 -31.81
C THR A 428 -67.80 -20.02 -31.17
N ASP A 429 -68.21 -21.26 -31.43
CA ASP A 429 -69.45 -21.84 -30.93
C ASP A 429 -69.27 -22.80 -29.73
N GLY A 430 -68.03 -23.19 -29.43
CA GLY A 430 -67.68 -24.09 -28.33
C GLY A 430 -67.98 -25.57 -28.61
N ASP A 431 -68.02 -25.99 -29.88
CA ASP A 431 -68.32 -27.37 -30.27
C ASP A 431 -67.10 -28.32 -30.24
N GLY A 432 -65.91 -27.74 -30.05
CA GLY A 432 -64.64 -28.45 -29.96
C GLY A 432 -63.97 -28.75 -31.30
N LYS A 433 -64.39 -28.08 -32.39
CA LYS A 433 -63.61 -27.94 -33.63
C LYS A 433 -63.23 -26.46 -33.77
N GLY A 434 -61.98 -26.19 -34.14
CA GLY A 434 -61.54 -24.81 -34.31
C GLY A 434 -62.03 -24.21 -35.62
N ASP A 435 -62.18 -22.88 -35.63
CA ASP A 435 -62.71 -22.09 -36.74
C ASP A 435 -61.96 -22.28 -38.08
N ASN A 436 -60.71 -22.79 -38.10
CA ASN A 436 -60.01 -23.02 -39.37
C ASN A 436 -60.43 -24.34 -40.04
N ALA A 437 -60.91 -25.32 -39.27
CA ALA A 437 -61.41 -26.62 -39.74
C ALA A 437 -62.93 -26.75 -39.63
N ASP A 438 -63.61 -25.87 -38.90
CA ASP A 438 -65.07 -25.80 -38.90
C ASP A 438 -65.58 -25.26 -40.25
N GLU A 439 -66.76 -25.72 -40.67
CA GLU A 439 -67.45 -25.21 -41.86
C GLU A 439 -68.61 -24.29 -41.48
N ASP A 440 -68.98 -24.18 -40.20
CA ASP A 440 -70.09 -23.41 -39.62
C ASP A 440 -69.64 -22.87 -38.25
N ASP A 441 -68.82 -21.80 -38.26
CA ASP A 441 -68.10 -21.25 -37.11
C ASP A 441 -69.02 -20.85 -35.92
N ASP A 442 -70.28 -20.50 -36.16
CA ASP A 442 -71.23 -20.08 -35.13
C ASP A 442 -72.40 -21.05 -34.89
N ASN A 443 -72.40 -22.19 -35.61
CA ASN A 443 -73.38 -23.26 -35.55
C ASN A 443 -74.85 -22.79 -35.71
N ASP A 444 -75.10 -21.73 -36.50
CA ASP A 444 -76.45 -21.23 -36.77
C ASP A 444 -77.20 -22.03 -37.85
N GLY A 445 -76.50 -22.93 -38.53
CA GLY A 445 -77.00 -23.81 -39.58
C GLY A 445 -76.66 -23.37 -41.00
N TRP A 446 -75.91 -22.28 -41.16
CA TRP A 446 -75.32 -21.84 -42.43
C TRP A 446 -73.80 -22.01 -42.41
N SER A 447 -73.25 -22.62 -43.47
CA SER A 447 -71.78 -22.72 -43.57
C SER A 447 -71.13 -21.35 -43.80
N ASP A 448 -69.87 -21.16 -43.38
CA ASP A 448 -69.13 -19.90 -43.55
C ASP A 448 -69.05 -19.45 -45.01
N VAL A 449 -68.93 -20.41 -45.93
CA VAL A 449 -68.92 -20.18 -47.38
C VAL A 449 -70.27 -19.62 -47.84
N GLY A 450 -71.36 -20.14 -47.30
CA GLY A 450 -72.72 -19.67 -47.54
C GLY A 450 -72.93 -18.26 -47.02
N GLU A 451 -72.52 -17.99 -45.78
CA GLU A 451 -72.64 -16.68 -45.17
C GLU A 451 -71.79 -15.60 -45.82
N THR A 452 -70.54 -15.94 -46.15
CA THR A 452 -69.66 -15.08 -46.95
C THR A 452 -70.31 -14.72 -48.29
N ALA A 453 -70.99 -15.68 -48.93
CA ALA A 453 -71.68 -15.43 -50.19
C ALA A 453 -72.91 -14.52 -49.99
N CYS A 454 -73.61 -14.65 -48.87
CA CYS A 454 -74.81 -13.88 -48.52
C CYS A 454 -74.51 -12.54 -47.83
N GLY A 455 -73.25 -12.29 -47.47
CA GLY A 455 -72.79 -11.05 -46.84
C GLY A 455 -73.14 -10.93 -45.36
N THR A 456 -73.32 -12.07 -44.68
CA THR A 456 -73.46 -12.16 -43.22
C THR A 456 -72.12 -12.46 -42.53
N ASP A 457 -72.09 -12.34 -41.21
CA ASP A 457 -70.89 -12.58 -40.40
C ASP A 457 -70.93 -14.00 -39.84
N SER A 458 -70.00 -14.87 -40.29
CA SER A 458 -70.02 -16.29 -39.94
C SER A 458 -69.61 -16.63 -38.52
N LYS A 459 -69.24 -15.62 -37.72
CA LYS A 459 -68.85 -15.79 -36.33
C LYS A 459 -69.90 -15.21 -35.37
N ASP A 460 -71.10 -14.89 -35.86
CA ASP A 460 -72.18 -14.32 -35.07
C ASP A 460 -73.50 -15.03 -35.39
N SER A 461 -73.87 -16.01 -34.57
CA SER A 461 -75.13 -16.78 -34.71
C SER A 461 -76.43 -15.94 -34.75
N GLY A 462 -76.35 -14.62 -34.51
CA GLY A 462 -77.44 -13.67 -34.73
C GLY A 462 -77.50 -13.10 -36.16
N SER A 463 -76.51 -13.38 -37.00
CA SER A 463 -76.29 -12.86 -38.34
C SER A 463 -76.72 -13.88 -39.41
N ILE A 464 -77.88 -14.50 -39.26
CA ILE A 464 -78.36 -15.52 -40.21
C ILE A 464 -78.72 -14.91 -41.58
N PRO A 465 -78.28 -15.50 -42.71
CA PRO A 465 -78.77 -15.15 -44.04
C PRO A 465 -80.30 -15.13 -44.15
N ALA A 466 -80.85 -14.16 -44.88
CA ALA A 466 -82.27 -14.19 -45.22
C ALA A 466 -82.50 -15.29 -46.26
N ASP A 467 -83.38 -16.24 -45.95
CA ASP A 467 -83.78 -17.37 -46.79
C ASP A 467 -85.28 -17.59 -46.58
N LEU A 468 -86.07 -16.99 -47.46
CA LEU A 468 -87.52 -16.87 -47.33
C LEU A 468 -88.24 -18.21 -47.53
N ASP A 469 -87.74 -19.05 -48.43
CA ASP A 469 -88.35 -20.33 -48.79
C ASP A 469 -87.70 -21.54 -48.06
N GLY A 470 -86.51 -21.35 -47.47
CA GLY A 470 -85.80 -22.31 -46.65
C GLY A 470 -85.04 -23.37 -47.45
N ASP A 471 -84.66 -23.09 -48.71
CA ASP A 471 -84.01 -24.06 -49.60
C ASP A 471 -82.49 -24.18 -49.39
N GLY A 472 -81.91 -23.30 -48.56
CA GLY A 472 -80.46 -23.23 -48.29
C GLY A 472 -79.71 -22.26 -49.20
N THR A 473 -80.41 -21.46 -49.99
CA THR A 473 -79.87 -20.33 -50.76
C THR A 473 -80.45 -19.04 -50.21
N CYS A 474 -79.63 -18.04 -49.93
CA CYS A 474 -80.18 -16.79 -49.41
C CYS A 474 -80.90 -15.97 -50.49
N ASP A 475 -81.91 -15.20 -50.09
CA ASP A 475 -82.77 -14.33 -50.94
C ASP A 475 -81.97 -13.48 -51.95
N SER A 476 -80.72 -13.12 -51.61
CA SER A 476 -79.88 -12.27 -52.46
C SER A 476 -79.20 -13.01 -53.62
N LEU A 477 -79.11 -14.33 -53.53
CA LEU A 477 -78.48 -15.24 -54.50
C LEU A 477 -79.47 -16.26 -55.07
N ASP A 478 -80.66 -16.34 -54.52
CA ASP A 478 -81.75 -17.20 -54.98
C ASP A 478 -82.35 -16.67 -56.29
N GLU A 479 -82.66 -17.59 -57.21
CA GLU A 479 -83.35 -17.29 -58.47
C GLU A 479 -84.87 -17.40 -58.33
N ASP A 480 -85.42 -17.99 -57.26
CA ASP A 480 -86.85 -18.18 -56.97
C ASP A 480 -87.07 -17.93 -55.46
N THR A 481 -86.93 -16.67 -55.05
CA THR A 481 -86.80 -16.26 -53.63
C THR A 481 -87.94 -16.73 -52.73
N ASP A 482 -89.15 -16.95 -53.26
CA ASP A 482 -90.29 -17.43 -52.48
C ASP A 482 -90.67 -18.91 -52.72
N GLY A 483 -89.91 -19.60 -53.56
CA GLY A 483 -90.02 -21.03 -53.83
C GLY A 483 -91.34 -21.45 -54.48
N ASP A 484 -92.05 -20.55 -55.16
CA ASP A 484 -93.35 -20.83 -55.78
C ASP A 484 -93.24 -21.51 -57.16
N GLY A 485 -92.01 -21.65 -57.66
CA GLY A 485 -91.66 -22.31 -58.91
C GLY A 485 -91.50 -21.35 -60.10
N TRP A 486 -91.50 -20.03 -59.85
CA TRP A 486 -91.26 -18.99 -60.85
C TRP A 486 -90.03 -18.18 -60.48
N SER A 487 -89.12 -18.00 -61.44
CA SER A 487 -87.91 -17.22 -61.14
C SER A 487 -88.21 -15.74 -60.89
N ASP A 488 -87.45 -15.11 -60.01
CA ASP A 488 -87.47 -13.67 -59.72
C ASP A 488 -87.42 -12.82 -60.99
N ASP A 489 -86.64 -13.26 -61.99
CA ASP A 489 -86.53 -12.64 -63.31
C ASP A 489 -87.85 -12.73 -64.11
N ASP A 490 -88.52 -13.89 -64.10
CA ASP A 490 -89.82 -14.10 -64.75
C ASP A 490 -90.93 -13.30 -64.05
N GLU A 491 -90.90 -13.24 -62.73
CA GLU A 491 -91.85 -12.52 -61.91
C GLU A 491 -91.73 -11.01 -62.05
N SER A 492 -90.50 -10.49 -62.00
CA SER A 492 -90.17 -9.10 -62.33
C SER A 492 -90.65 -8.73 -63.75
N GLY A 493 -90.49 -9.67 -64.71
CA GLY A 493 -90.99 -9.54 -66.07
C GLY A 493 -92.52 -9.51 -66.19
N CYS A 494 -93.22 -10.23 -65.31
CA CYS A 494 -94.68 -10.33 -65.26
C CYS A 494 -95.34 -9.31 -64.30
N GLY A 495 -94.54 -8.61 -63.50
CA GLY A 495 -94.99 -7.61 -62.52
C GLY A 495 -95.58 -8.23 -61.25
N THR A 496 -95.15 -9.43 -60.89
CA THR A 496 -95.47 -10.08 -59.63
C THR A 496 -94.38 -9.83 -58.57
N ASP A 497 -94.68 -10.11 -57.30
CA ASP A 497 -93.80 -9.87 -56.16
C ASP A 497 -93.04 -11.15 -55.80
N SER A 498 -91.74 -11.18 -56.09
CA SER A 498 -90.85 -12.33 -55.85
C SER A 498 -90.49 -12.58 -54.40
N SER A 499 -91.28 -12.03 -53.48
CA SER A 499 -91.15 -12.27 -52.04
C SER A 499 -92.47 -12.70 -51.41
N ASP A 500 -93.47 -13.07 -52.23
CA ASP A 500 -94.78 -13.54 -51.79
C ASP A 500 -95.24 -14.70 -52.67
N SER A 501 -95.06 -15.93 -52.18
CA SER A 501 -95.42 -17.18 -52.87
C SER A 501 -96.89 -17.35 -53.28
N ASN A 502 -97.76 -16.37 -52.97
CA ASN A 502 -99.12 -16.30 -53.48
C ASN A 502 -99.24 -15.39 -54.73
N SER A 503 -98.14 -14.77 -55.15
CA SER A 503 -98.05 -13.78 -56.21
C SER A 503 -97.58 -14.40 -57.53
N ILE A 504 -98.07 -15.58 -57.93
CA ILE A 504 -97.65 -16.20 -59.20
C ILE A 504 -98.04 -15.40 -60.49
N PRO A 505 -97.20 -15.45 -61.54
CA PRO A 505 -97.56 -15.00 -62.89
C PRO A 505 -98.85 -15.65 -63.43
N SER A 506 -99.73 -14.85 -64.05
CA SER A 506 -100.97 -15.37 -64.61
C SER A 506 -100.78 -15.92 -66.03
N ASP A 507 -100.89 -17.24 -66.20
CA ASP A 507 -100.99 -17.85 -67.52
C ASP A 507 -102.31 -17.45 -68.19
N SER A 508 -102.24 -16.84 -69.37
CA SER A 508 -103.40 -16.39 -70.13
C SER A 508 -103.57 -17.02 -71.51
N ASP A 509 -102.90 -18.17 -71.79
CA ASP A 509 -103.08 -18.90 -73.06
C ASP A 509 -103.30 -20.42 -72.93
#